data_AF-A0A536SX31-F1
#
_entry.id   AF-A0A536SX31-F1
#
_cell.length_a   1.000
_cell.length_b   1.000
_cell.length_c   1.000
_cell.angle_alpha   90.00
_cell.angle_beta   90.00
_cell.angle_gamma   90.00
#
_symmetry.space_group_name_H-M   'P 1'
#
loop_
_entity.id
_entity.type
_entity.pdbx_description
1 polymer ?
#
loop_
_entity_poly.entity_id
_entity_poly.type
_entity_poly.pdbx_seq_one_letter_code
_entity_poly.pdbx_strand_id
1 'polypeptide(L)' 'GSFSRTFELPLPVDGDRVTADLHDGVLTVICPKVTEGSARRIRVS' A
#
# COMPACT_ATOMS: atom_id res chain seq x y z
N GLY A 1 -9.99 22.96 14.02
CA GLY A 1 -11.03 21.93 14.04
C GLY A 1 -10.39 20.59 13.74
N SER A 2 -10.95 19.50 14.26
CA SER A 2 -10.42 18.14 14.02
C SER A 2 -11.07 17.51 12.79
N PHE A 3 -10.32 16.72 12.03
CA PHE A 3 -10.84 16.00 10.88
C PHE A 3 -10.38 14.54 10.91
N SER A 4 -11.21 13.66 10.35
CA SER A 4 -10.90 12.25 10.12
C SER A 4 -11.50 11.82 8.78
N ARG A 5 -10.78 10.95 8.06
CA ARG A 5 -11.17 10.39 6.76
C ARG A 5 -10.74 8.93 6.72
N THR A 6 -11.64 8.09 6.23
CA THR A 6 -11.40 6.67 6.01
C THR A 6 -11.57 6.39 4.54
N PHE A 7 -10.67 5.59 3.97
CA PHE A 7 -10.70 5.18 2.57
C PHE A 7 -10.65 3.65 2.50
N GLU A 8 -11.48 3.09 1.63
CA GLU A 8 -11.38 1.68 1.25
C GLU A 8 -10.45 1.58 0.04
N LEU A 9 -9.41 0.74 0.15
CA LEU A 9 -8.47 0.51 -0.94
C LEU A 9 -8.98 -0.66 -1.79
N PRO A 10 -8.92 -0.56 -3.13
CA PRO A 10 -9.50 -1.57 -4.03
C PRO A 10 -8.71 -2.89 -4.06
N LEU A 11 -7.57 -2.96 -3.37
CA LEU A 11 -6.65 -4.09 -3.37
C LEU A 11 -5.89 -4.17 -2.03
N PRO A 12 -5.40 -5.36 -1.65
CA PRO A 12 -4.57 -5.52 -0.45
C PRO A 12 -3.26 -4.74 -0.56
N VAL A 13 -2.93 -4.00 0.49
CA VAL A 13 -1.68 -3.26 0.63
C VAL A 13 -0.83 -3.83 1.75
N ASP A 14 0.48 -3.64 1.63
CA ASP A 14 1.45 -3.99 2.65
C ASP A 14 1.50 -2.88 3.70
N GLY A 15 0.74 -3.07 4.79
CA GLY A 15 0.56 -2.09 5.86
C GLY A 15 1.86 -1.69 6.57
N ASP A 16 2.82 -2.62 6.66
CA ASP A 16 4.10 -2.39 7.34
C ASP A 16 5.03 -1.48 6.52
N ARG A 17 4.77 -1.31 5.22
CA ARG A 17 5.56 -0.49 4.30
C ARG A 17 4.85 0.77 3.82
N VAL A 18 3.78 1.19 4.49
CA VAL A 18 3.11 2.47 4.20
C VAL A 18 4.05 3.63 4.56
N THR A 19 4.18 4.61 3.67
CA THR A 19 4.94 5.84 3.92
C THR A 19 4.07 7.07 3.69
N ALA A 20 4.40 8.18 4.36
CA ALA A 20 3.70 9.44 4.20
C ALA A 20 4.67 10.62 4.19
N ASP A 21 4.32 11.65 3.43
CA ASP A 21 5.04 12.91 3.33
C ASP A 21 4.06 14.09 3.35
N LEU A 22 4.41 15.17 4.05
CA LEU A 22 3.61 16.39 4.14
C LEU A 22 4.44 17.56 3.63
N HIS A 23 4.07 18.06 2.46
CA HIS A 23 4.77 19.15 1.79
C HIS A 23 3.77 20.18 1.27
N ASP A 24 4.03 21.46 1.51
CA ASP A 24 3.19 22.59 1.09
C ASP A 24 1.69 22.44 1.44
N GLY A 25 1.42 21.85 2.61
CA GLY A 25 0.05 21.62 3.09
C GLY A 25 -0.67 20.43 2.46
N VAL A 26 0.01 19.62 1.65
CA VAL A 26 -0.55 18.42 1.01
C VAL A 26 0.05 17.16 1.64
N LEU A 27 -0.82 16.31 2.18
CA LEU A 27 -0.44 14.98 2.68
C LEU A 27 -0.45 13.98 1.53
N THR A 28 0.72 13.44 1.20
CA THR A 28 0.90 12.34 0.26
C THR A 28 1.10 11.04 1.03
N VAL A 29 0.32 10.00 0.71
CA VAL A 29 0.42 8.67 1.35
C VAL A 29 0.69 7.63 0.27
N ILE A 30 1.73 6.83 0.44
CA ILE A 30 2.08 5.72 -0.45
C ILE A 30 1.77 4.42 0.27
N CYS A 31 0.84 3.65 -0.28
CA CYS A 31 0.47 2.32 0.20
C CYS A 31 0.92 1.27 -0.83
N PRO A 32 2.07 0.60 -0.63
CA PRO A 32 2.55 -0.42 -1.57
C PRO A 32 1.57 -1.58 -1.67
N LYS A 33 1.36 -2.10 -2.88
CA LYS A 33 0.59 -3.33 -3.07
C LYS A 33 1.32 -4.50 -2.40
N VAL A 34 0.59 -5.47 -1.89
CA VAL A 34 1.19 -6.74 -1.45
C VAL A 34 1.85 -7.39 -2.67
N THR A 35 3.14 -7.74 -2.55
CA THR A 35 3.84 -8.54 -3.56
C THR A 35 3.37 -9.99 -3.45
N GLU A 36 2.64 -10.48 -4.46
CA GLU A 36 2.41 -11.91 -4.63
C GLU A 36 3.78 -12.60 -4.77
N GLY A 37 4.08 -13.53 -3.85
CA GLY A 37 5.37 -14.19 -3.78
C GLY A 37 5.78 -14.78 -5.14
N SER A 38 7.09 -14.71 -5.45
CA SER A 38 7.68 -15.15 -6.70
C SER A 38 7.05 -16.44 -7.22
N ALA A 39 6.58 -16.44 -8.47
CA ALA A 39 5.97 -17.59 -9.12
C ALA A 39 6.76 -18.88 -8.80
N ARG A 40 6.08 -19.86 -8.18
CA ARG A 40 6.70 -21.14 -7.85
C ARG A 40 7.03 -21.84 -9.18
N ARG A 41 8.30 -22.14 -9.43
CA ARG A 41 8.72 -22.90 -10.62
C ARG A 41 8.08 -24.28 -10.58
N ILE A 42 7.16 -24.57 -11.52
CA ILE A 42 6.57 -25.90 -11.69
C ILE A 42 7.50 -26.71 -12.60
N ARG A 43 7.97 -27.87 -12.13
CA ARG A 43 8.77 -28.82 -12.93
C ARG A 43 7.81 -29.83 -13.55
N VAL A 44 7.77 -29.92 -14.87
CA VAL A 44 7.03 -30.97 -15.60
C VAL A 44 8.01 -32.11 -15.90
N SER A 45 7.62 -33.35 -15.59
CA SER A 45 8.34 -34.59 -15.86
C SER A 45 7.63 -35.41 -16.93
#